data_AF-A0A5D3CMZ4-F1
#
_entry.id   AF-A0A5D3CMZ4-F1
#
_cell.length_a   1.000
_cell.length_b   1.000
_cell.length_c   1.000
_cell.angle_alpha   90.00
_cell.angle_beta   90.00
_cell.angle_gamma   90.00
#
_symmetry.space_group_name_H-M   'P 1'
#
loop_
_entity.id
_entity.type
_entity.pdbx_description
1 polymer ?
#
loop_
_entity_poly.entity_id
_entity_poly.type
_entity_poly.pdbx_seq_one_letter_code
_entity_poly.pdbx_strand_id
1 'polypeptide(L)'
;MRANPEKKDKYLKKLDTKIESDLPDFLKLQNIVAKLEMLGQEDKVIEKLKIAAEKAEKSFPLYEYEYQMLLVELYIYKGEFAKAEELPCLNNNDNSDVRRPLFKAIIKVLLNETQEAIKEWEEFRKLRSDYLLPPDVKDSQFYTLLADFDSFERVVKVLREDIFKKPRAKF
;
A
#
# COMPACT_ATOMS: atom_id res chain seq x y z
N MET A 1 -18.78 17.09 4.71
CA MET A 1 -19.61 16.45 3.66
C MET A 1 -20.00 15.05 4.14
N ARG A 2 -21.30 14.71 4.19
CA ARG A 2 -21.73 13.33 4.48
C ARG A 2 -21.29 12.43 3.31
N ALA A 3 -20.58 11.34 3.60
CA ALA A 3 -20.25 10.35 2.58
C ALA A 3 -21.55 9.77 2.01
N ASN A 4 -21.75 9.85 0.68
CA ASN A 4 -22.96 9.35 0.02
C ASN A 4 -22.98 7.80 0.09
N PRO A 5 -23.94 7.17 0.80
CA PRO A 5 -24.02 5.72 0.96
C PRO A 5 -24.05 4.96 -0.37
N GLU A 6 -24.75 5.49 -1.38
CA GLU A 6 -24.87 4.89 -2.71
C GLU A 6 -23.51 4.78 -3.43
N LYS A 7 -22.59 5.71 -3.15
CA LYS A 7 -21.23 5.66 -3.70
C LYS A 7 -20.43 4.53 -3.07
N LYS A 8 -20.59 4.27 -1.75
CA LYS A 8 -19.88 3.20 -1.03
C LYS A 8 -20.25 1.82 -1.60
N ASP A 9 -21.55 1.53 -1.69
CA ASP A 9 -22.04 0.23 -2.16
C ASP A 9 -21.65 -0.04 -3.61
N LYS A 10 -21.67 1.01 -4.45
CA LYS A 10 -21.20 0.91 -5.84
C LYS A 10 -19.73 0.52 -5.92
N TYR A 11 -18.86 1.09 -5.10
CA TYR A 11 -17.43 0.75 -5.11
C TYR A 11 -17.15 -0.61 -4.48
N LEU A 12 -17.87 -1.00 -3.43
CA LEU A 12 -17.76 -2.34 -2.83
C LEU A 12 -18.17 -3.43 -3.83
N LYS A 13 -19.29 -3.26 -4.55
CA LYS A 13 -19.68 -4.19 -5.62
C LYS A 13 -18.63 -4.27 -6.73
N LYS A 14 -18.05 -3.13 -7.12
CA LYS A 14 -16.95 -3.10 -8.10
C LYS A 14 -15.70 -3.82 -7.61
N LEU A 15 -15.37 -3.70 -6.33
CA LEU A 15 -14.27 -4.43 -5.72
C LEU A 15 -14.51 -5.93 -5.84
N ASP A 16 -15.70 -6.41 -5.43
CA ASP A 16 -16.07 -7.82 -5.50
C ASP A 16 -15.94 -8.37 -6.92
N THR A 17 -16.55 -7.69 -7.90
CA THR A 17 -16.44 -8.10 -9.32
C THR A 17 -15.00 -8.14 -9.84
N LYS A 18 -14.11 -7.29 -9.32
CA LYS A 18 -12.71 -7.25 -9.76
C LYS A 18 -11.84 -8.30 -9.09
N ILE A 19 -12.12 -8.62 -7.83
CA ILE A 19 -11.48 -9.71 -7.10
C ILE A 19 -11.86 -11.07 -7.70
N GLU A 20 -13.13 -11.25 -8.08
CA GLU A 20 -13.67 -12.51 -8.63
C GLU A 20 -13.34 -12.74 -10.11
N SER A 21 -12.59 -11.82 -10.74
CA SER A 21 -12.18 -11.94 -12.15
C SER A 21 -11.08 -13.00 -12.30
N ASP A 22 -11.16 -13.84 -13.35
CA ASP A 22 -10.12 -14.85 -13.65
C ASP A 22 -8.73 -14.23 -13.88
N LEU A 23 -8.71 -13.02 -14.42
CA LEU A 23 -7.51 -12.18 -14.59
C LEU A 23 -7.74 -10.84 -13.88
N PRO A 24 -7.44 -10.73 -12.57
CA PRO A 24 -7.58 -9.48 -11.83
C PRO A 24 -6.65 -8.39 -12.37
N ASP A 25 -7.19 -7.19 -12.52
CA ASP A 25 -6.42 -5.99 -12.90
C ASP A 25 -6.06 -5.23 -11.61
N PHE A 26 -4.84 -5.46 -11.13
CA PHE A 26 -4.39 -4.92 -9.84
C PHE A 26 -4.26 -3.40 -9.82
N LEU A 27 -3.96 -2.76 -10.96
CA LEU A 27 -3.97 -1.31 -11.06
C LEU A 27 -5.39 -0.76 -10.88
N LYS A 28 -6.40 -1.41 -11.48
CA LYS A 28 -7.80 -1.03 -11.26
C LYS A 28 -8.27 -1.32 -9.84
N LEU A 29 -7.82 -2.45 -9.25
CA LEU A 29 -8.12 -2.78 -7.86
C LEU A 29 -7.56 -1.72 -6.91
N GLN A 30 -6.28 -1.35 -7.04
CA GLN A 30 -5.65 -0.30 -6.23
C GLN A 30 -6.45 1.01 -6.27
N ASN A 31 -6.88 1.43 -7.47
CA ASN A 31 -7.71 2.62 -7.64
C ASN A 31 -9.08 2.52 -6.95
N ILE A 32 -9.69 1.34 -6.89
CA ILE A 32 -10.96 1.11 -6.18
C ILE A 32 -10.72 1.11 -4.66
N VAL A 33 -9.65 0.45 -4.21
CA VAL A 33 -9.21 0.39 -2.82
C VAL A 33 -8.99 1.79 -2.26
N ALA A 34 -8.21 2.63 -2.95
CA ALA A 34 -7.96 4.01 -2.55
C ALA A 34 -9.26 4.83 -2.40
N LYS A 35 -10.22 4.65 -3.32
CA LYS A 35 -11.52 5.32 -3.24
C LYS A 35 -12.36 4.85 -2.06
N LEU A 36 -12.30 3.56 -1.72
CA LEU A 36 -13.02 3.00 -0.58
C LEU A 36 -12.39 3.43 0.75
N GLU A 37 -11.05 3.53 0.82
CA GLU A 37 -10.31 4.12 1.95
C GLU A 37 -10.77 5.56 2.18
N MET A 38 -10.79 6.41 1.14
CA MET A 38 -11.29 7.79 1.26
C MET A 38 -12.76 7.89 1.69
N LEU A 39 -13.54 6.83 1.50
CA LEU A 39 -14.94 6.72 1.93
C LEU A 39 -15.11 6.11 3.33
N GLY A 40 -14.01 5.79 4.02
CA GLY A 40 -14.00 5.20 5.35
C GLY A 40 -14.49 3.74 5.34
N GLN A 41 -14.18 2.96 4.30
CA GLN A 41 -14.57 1.55 4.16
C GLN A 41 -13.37 0.58 4.24
N GLU A 42 -12.21 1.05 4.68
CA GLU A 42 -10.95 0.31 4.76
C GLU A 42 -11.10 -1.05 5.46
N ASP A 43 -11.84 -1.15 6.56
CA ASP A 43 -12.04 -2.43 7.28
C ASP A 43 -12.69 -3.50 6.42
N LYS A 44 -13.76 -3.14 5.70
CA LYS A 44 -14.45 -4.07 4.78
C LYS A 44 -13.57 -4.44 3.60
N VAL A 45 -12.74 -3.51 3.13
CA VAL A 45 -11.81 -3.79 2.03
C VAL A 45 -10.72 -4.75 2.49
N ILE A 46 -10.15 -4.54 3.68
CA ILE A 46 -9.15 -5.43 4.29
C ILE A 46 -9.71 -6.85 4.42
N GLU A 47 -10.94 -7.02 4.92
CA GLU A 47 -11.58 -8.34 5.04
C GLU A 47 -11.70 -9.04 3.68
N LYS A 48 -12.18 -8.32 2.65
CA LYS A 48 -12.33 -8.86 1.30
C LYS A 48 -10.99 -9.24 0.67
N LEU A 49 -9.96 -8.41 0.83
CA LEU A 49 -8.63 -8.69 0.29
C LEU A 49 -7.94 -9.85 1.00
N LYS A 50 -8.14 -10.03 2.31
CA LYS A 50 -7.65 -11.22 3.03
C LYS A 50 -8.24 -12.50 2.48
N ILE A 51 -9.57 -12.54 2.32
CA ILE A 51 -10.26 -13.69 1.74
C ILE A 51 -9.76 -13.96 0.31
N ALA A 52 -9.52 -12.90 -0.47
CA ALA A 52 -8.98 -13.03 -1.83
C ALA A 52 -7.56 -13.60 -1.83
N ALA A 53 -6.68 -13.13 -0.94
CA ALA A 53 -5.32 -13.64 -0.79
C ALA A 53 -5.33 -15.12 -0.36
N GLU A 54 -6.10 -15.49 0.65
CA GLU A 54 -6.25 -16.88 1.13
C GLU A 54 -6.73 -17.83 0.02
N LYS A 55 -7.68 -17.38 -0.82
CA LYS A 55 -8.15 -18.17 -1.97
C LYS A 55 -7.07 -18.32 -3.05
N ALA A 56 -6.22 -17.32 -3.23
CA ALA A 56 -5.18 -17.31 -4.25
C ALA A 56 -3.91 -18.08 -3.84
N GLU A 57 -3.63 -18.19 -2.54
CA GLU A 57 -2.39 -18.76 -1.96
C GLU A 57 -1.92 -20.06 -2.65
N LYS A 58 -2.85 -21.00 -2.89
CA LYS A 58 -2.49 -22.32 -3.45
C LYS A 58 -2.47 -22.39 -4.98
N SER A 59 -3.23 -21.55 -5.65
CA SER A 59 -3.51 -21.69 -7.08
C SER A 59 -2.90 -20.58 -7.93
N PHE A 60 -2.71 -19.40 -7.34
CA PHE A 60 -2.26 -18.19 -8.01
C PHE A 60 -1.35 -17.37 -7.08
N PRO A 61 -0.13 -17.84 -6.77
CA PRO A 61 0.78 -17.19 -5.82
C PRO A 61 1.12 -15.73 -6.19
N LEU A 62 1.15 -15.41 -7.49
CA LEU A 62 1.31 -14.02 -7.94
C LEU A 62 0.12 -13.13 -7.56
N TYR A 63 -1.11 -13.65 -7.62
CA TYR A 63 -2.29 -12.88 -7.22
C TYR A 63 -2.37 -12.72 -5.71
N GLU A 64 -2.05 -13.79 -4.97
CA GLU A 64 -1.92 -13.73 -3.51
C GLU A 64 -0.94 -12.63 -3.10
N TYR A 65 0.25 -12.61 -3.71
CA TYR A 65 1.25 -11.58 -3.48
C TYR A 65 0.72 -10.16 -3.74
N GLU A 66 0.08 -9.92 -4.88
CA GLU A 66 -0.47 -8.59 -5.20
C GLU A 66 -1.62 -8.17 -4.27
N TYR A 67 -2.46 -9.10 -3.82
CA TYR A 67 -3.47 -8.83 -2.80
C TYR A 67 -2.84 -8.46 -1.45
N GLN A 68 -1.77 -9.15 -1.06
CA GLN A 68 -1.01 -8.79 0.14
C GLN A 68 -0.35 -7.41 0.02
N MET A 69 0.17 -7.03 -1.16
CA MET A 69 0.71 -5.69 -1.37
C MET A 69 -0.35 -4.59 -1.21
N LEU A 70 -1.60 -4.82 -1.65
CA LEU A 70 -2.72 -3.92 -1.38
C LEU A 70 -3.09 -3.88 0.12
N LEU A 71 -2.97 -5.00 0.83
CA LEU A 71 -3.18 -5.04 2.28
C LEU A 71 -2.12 -4.24 3.04
N VAL A 72 -0.85 -4.32 2.63
CA VAL A 72 0.24 -3.49 3.21
C VAL A 72 -0.10 -2.02 3.10
N GLU A 73 -0.47 -1.55 1.91
CA GLU A 73 -0.83 -0.15 1.65
C GLU A 73 -1.99 0.31 2.54
N LEU A 74 -3.05 -0.49 2.67
CA LEU A 74 -4.18 -0.17 3.54
C LEU A 74 -3.82 -0.13 5.02
N TYR A 75 -3.01 -1.08 5.51
CA TYR A 75 -2.59 -1.06 6.90
C TYR A 75 -1.71 0.14 7.23
N ILE A 76 -0.85 0.57 6.30
CA ILE A 76 -0.09 1.82 6.41
C ILE A 76 -1.06 3.00 6.55
N TYR A 77 -2.02 3.17 5.63
CA TYR A 77 -2.97 4.29 5.70
C TYR A 77 -3.87 4.25 6.94
N LYS A 78 -4.17 3.06 7.47
CA LYS A 78 -4.96 2.90 8.70
C LYS A 78 -4.15 3.17 9.98
N GLY A 79 -2.82 3.21 9.88
CA GLY A 79 -1.92 3.33 11.03
C GLY A 79 -1.68 2.01 11.78
N GLU A 80 -1.99 0.86 11.16
CA GLU A 80 -1.79 -0.48 11.73
C GLU A 80 -0.45 -1.07 11.26
N PHE A 81 0.65 -0.35 11.50
CA PHE A 81 1.98 -0.65 10.94
C PHE A 81 2.49 -2.06 11.26
N ALA A 82 2.32 -2.53 12.49
CA ALA A 82 2.72 -3.88 12.88
C ALA A 82 2.04 -4.96 12.02
N LYS A 83 0.75 -4.80 11.70
CA LYS A 83 0.03 -5.74 10.82
C LYS A 83 0.54 -5.68 9.38
N ALA A 84 1.02 -4.52 8.93
CA ALA A 84 1.65 -4.39 7.62
C ALA A 84 2.97 -5.18 7.58
N GLU A 85 3.81 -5.08 8.62
CA GLU A 85 5.09 -5.80 8.71
C GLU A 85 4.94 -7.31 8.81
N GLU A 86 3.85 -7.79 9.41
CA GLU A 86 3.55 -9.22 9.53
C GLU A 86 3.14 -9.87 8.20
N LEU A 87 2.82 -9.09 7.16
CA LEU A 87 2.39 -9.66 5.88
C LEU A 87 3.54 -10.40 5.17
N PRO A 88 3.32 -11.65 4.68
CA PRO A 88 4.37 -12.45 4.06
C PRO A 88 5.05 -11.77 2.87
N CYS A 89 4.29 -11.01 2.08
CA CYS A 89 4.83 -10.27 0.93
C CYS A 89 5.95 -9.29 1.26
N LEU A 90 6.12 -8.86 2.51
CA LEU A 90 7.25 -8.00 2.93
C LEU A 90 8.46 -8.79 3.45
N ASN A 91 8.27 -10.05 3.84
CA ASN A 91 9.29 -10.87 4.51
C ASN A 91 9.86 -11.98 3.61
N ASN A 92 9.27 -12.22 2.45
CA ASN A 92 9.80 -13.18 1.49
C ASN A 92 11.19 -12.74 0.97
N ASN A 93 12.01 -13.71 0.55
CA ASN A 93 13.39 -13.46 0.08
C ASN A 93 13.50 -13.01 -1.39
N ASP A 94 12.38 -12.79 -2.07
CA ASP A 94 12.37 -12.36 -3.48
C ASP A 94 12.60 -10.84 -3.59
N ASN A 95 13.76 -10.41 -4.06
CA ASN A 95 14.11 -8.99 -4.10
C ASN A 95 13.70 -8.28 -5.40
N SER A 96 12.83 -8.87 -6.23
CA SER A 96 12.52 -8.29 -7.55
C SER A 96 11.56 -7.11 -7.56
N ASP A 97 10.76 -6.94 -6.51
CA ASP A 97 9.74 -5.90 -6.45
C ASP A 97 10.18 -4.70 -5.59
N VAL A 98 10.45 -3.58 -6.27
CA VAL A 98 10.86 -2.31 -5.66
C VAL A 98 9.86 -1.74 -4.65
N ARG A 99 8.58 -2.12 -4.72
CA ARG A 99 7.57 -1.65 -3.76
C ARG A 99 7.84 -2.16 -2.35
N ARG A 100 8.45 -3.34 -2.20
CA ARG A 100 8.72 -3.97 -0.91
C ARG A 100 9.66 -3.14 -0.02
N PRO A 101 10.90 -2.85 -0.42
CA PRO A 101 11.80 -2.03 0.38
C PRO A 101 11.25 -0.60 0.57
N LEU A 102 10.49 -0.07 -0.40
CA LEU A 102 9.81 1.22 -0.25
C LEU A 102 8.78 1.19 0.89
N PHE A 103 7.89 0.21 0.92
CA PHE A 103 6.90 0.07 1.99
C PHE A 103 7.55 -0.21 3.34
N LYS A 104 8.59 -1.05 3.39
CA LYS A 104 9.38 -1.26 4.62
C LYS A 104 10.00 0.04 5.10
N ALA A 105 10.65 0.81 4.23
CA ALA A 105 11.22 2.12 4.58
C ALA A 105 10.16 3.08 5.14
N ILE A 106 8.97 3.14 4.50
CA ILE A 106 7.86 3.97 4.97
C ILE A 106 7.44 3.55 6.38
N ILE A 107 7.21 2.26 6.60
CA ILE A 107 6.81 1.72 7.92
C ILE A 107 7.87 2.07 8.98
N LYS A 108 9.15 1.87 8.69
CA LYS A 108 10.25 2.17 9.61
C LYS A 108 10.32 3.65 9.98
N VAL A 109 10.12 4.57 9.02
CA VAL A 109 9.99 6.01 9.35
C VAL A 109 8.78 6.27 10.25
N LEU A 110 7.62 5.67 9.95
CA LEU A 110 6.40 5.85 10.73
C LEU A 110 6.53 5.34 12.18
N LEU A 111 7.32 4.28 12.38
CA LEU A 111 7.69 3.72 13.68
C LEU A 111 8.81 4.49 14.41
N ASN A 112 9.45 5.46 13.76
CA ASN A 112 10.65 6.18 14.24
C ASN A 112 11.90 5.29 14.35
N GLU A 113 11.98 4.25 13.53
CA GLU A 113 13.12 3.35 13.37
C GLU A 113 14.03 3.86 12.24
N THR A 114 14.63 5.04 12.44
CA THR A 114 15.31 5.78 11.36
C THR A 114 16.47 5.00 10.72
N GLN A 115 17.24 4.24 11.51
CA GLN A 115 18.39 3.50 10.97
C GLN A 115 17.95 2.35 10.07
N GLU A 116 16.89 1.64 10.45
CA GLU A 116 16.24 0.61 9.67
C GLU A 116 15.61 1.20 8.41
N ALA A 117 14.95 2.37 8.54
CA ALA A 117 14.38 3.06 7.40
C ALA A 117 15.41 3.44 6.34
N ILE A 118 16.61 3.90 6.76
CA ILE A 118 17.71 4.21 5.84
C ILE A 118 18.14 2.96 5.07
N LYS A 119 18.33 1.83 5.75
CA LYS A 119 18.72 0.57 5.11
C LYS A 119 17.72 0.12 4.05
N GLU A 120 16.43 0.14 4.38
CA GLU A 120 15.37 -0.23 3.43
C GLU A 120 15.27 0.78 2.27
N TRP A 121 15.47 2.07 2.53
CA TRP A 121 15.49 3.10 1.49
C TRP A 121 16.68 2.94 0.53
N GLU A 122 17.86 2.60 1.05
CA GLU A 122 19.04 2.29 0.24
C GLU A 122 18.81 1.06 -0.65
N GLU A 123 18.19 0.00 -0.13
CA GLU A 123 17.83 -1.18 -0.92
C GLU A 123 16.81 -0.83 -2.01
N PHE A 124 15.81 -0.01 -1.69
CA PHE A 124 14.86 0.51 -2.68
C PHE A 124 15.58 1.29 -3.80
N ARG A 125 16.49 2.19 -3.44
CA ARG A 125 17.29 2.98 -4.39
C ARG A 125 18.14 2.07 -5.28
N LYS A 126 18.77 1.05 -4.70
CA LYS A 126 19.60 0.08 -5.41
C LYS A 126 18.77 -0.72 -6.42
N LEU A 127 17.70 -1.37 -5.98
CA LEU A 127 16.86 -2.17 -6.87
C LEU A 127 16.26 -1.33 -8.01
N ARG A 128 15.81 -0.12 -7.71
CA ARG A 128 15.31 0.79 -8.74
C ARG A 128 16.38 1.12 -9.80
N SER A 129 17.61 1.34 -9.37
CA SER A 129 18.75 1.57 -10.26
C SER A 129 19.05 0.33 -11.10
N ASP A 130 19.07 -0.85 -10.47
CA ASP A 130 19.39 -2.13 -11.12
C ASP A 130 18.35 -2.50 -12.20
N TYR A 131 17.06 -2.22 -11.94
CA TYR A 131 15.99 -2.45 -12.92
C TYR A 131 15.87 -1.36 -13.99
N LEU A 132 16.78 -0.38 -14.03
CA LEU A 132 16.74 0.79 -14.92
C LEU A 132 15.34 1.43 -14.99
N LEU A 133 14.58 1.36 -13.88
CA LEU A 133 13.21 1.84 -13.88
C LEU A 133 13.29 3.34 -14.16
N PRO A 134 12.84 3.79 -15.34
CA PRO A 134 12.92 5.19 -15.67
C PRO A 134 12.15 5.92 -14.57
N PRO A 135 12.60 7.12 -14.20
CA PRO A 135 11.76 7.95 -13.37
C PRO A 135 10.39 8.06 -14.06
N ASP A 136 9.32 7.61 -13.40
CA ASP A 136 7.98 7.66 -14.01
C ASP A 136 7.65 9.14 -14.23
N VAL A 137 7.58 9.57 -15.50
CA VAL A 137 7.66 10.98 -15.93
C VAL A 137 6.45 11.80 -15.46
N LYS A 138 5.49 11.20 -14.75
CA LYS A 138 4.15 11.77 -14.52
C LYS A 138 3.89 12.40 -13.15
N ASP A 139 4.72 12.21 -12.12
CA ASP A 139 4.46 12.81 -10.80
C ASP A 139 5.67 13.53 -10.18
N SER A 140 5.81 14.83 -10.45
CA SER A 140 6.89 15.69 -9.91
C SER A 140 7.08 15.64 -8.38
N GLN A 141 6.02 15.38 -7.62
CA GLN A 141 6.09 15.22 -6.15
C GLN A 141 6.74 13.89 -5.74
N PHE A 142 6.53 12.84 -6.54
CA PHE A 142 7.20 11.55 -6.37
C PHE A 142 8.72 11.69 -6.62
N TYR A 143 9.18 12.65 -7.42
CA TYR A 143 10.63 12.92 -7.60
C TYR A 143 11.25 13.60 -6.37
N THR A 144 10.55 14.51 -5.72
CA THR A 144 11.03 15.13 -4.48
C THR A 144 11.25 14.09 -3.39
N LEU A 145 10.37 13.09 -3.32
CA LEU A 145 10.48 11.91 -2.46
C LEU A 145 11.72 11.04 -2.71
N LEU A 146 12.35 11.14 -3.89
CA LEU A 146 13.38 10.19 -4.35
C LEU A 146 14.78 10.78 -4.40
N ALA A 147 14.92 12.09 -4.14
CA ALA A 147 16.20 12.78 -4.22
C ALA A 147 17.20 12.25 -3.18
N ASP A 148 16.76 12.17 -1.93
CA ASP A 148 17.54 11.74 -0.77
C ASP A 148 16.60 11.23 0.34
N PHE A 149 17.19 10.60 1.35
CA PHE A 149 16.44 10.07 2.49
C PHE A 149 15.73 11.16 3.29
N ASP A 150 16.31 12.35 3.44
CA ASP A 150 15.70 13.45 4.22
C ASP A 150 14.41 13.95 3.58
N SER A 151 14.37 14.02 2.26
CA SER A 151 13.19 14.40 1.48
C SER A 151 12.12 13.31 1.52
N PHE A 152 12.54 12.04 1.41
CA PHE A 152 11.68 10.90 1.66
C PHE A 152 11.05 10.95 3.06
N GLU A 153 11.87 11.08 4.10
CA GLU A 153 11.45 11.08 5.49
C GLU A 153 10.49 12.22 5.80
N ARG A 154 10.73 13.42 5.25
CA ARG A 154 9.83 14.58 5.39
C ARG A 154 8.43 14.28 4.87
N VAL A 155 8.31 13.66 3.70
CA VAL A 155 6.99 13.34 3.13
C VAL A 155 6.31 12.22 3.92
N VAL A 156 7.06 11.21 4.38
CA VAL A 156 6.47 10.17 5.25
C VAL A 156 6.03 10.76 6.60
N LYS A 157 6.74 11.77 7.13
CA LYS A 157 6.30 12.51 8.32
C LYS A 157 5.02 13.32 8.07
N VAL A 158 4.84 13.92 6.88
CA VAL A 158 3.56 14.54 6.50
C VAL A 158 2.45 13.49 6.40
N LEU A 159 2.72 12.34 5.78
CA LEU A 159 1.78 11.21 5.75
C LEU A 159 1.40 10.75 7.16
N ARG A 160 2.37 10.68 8.09
CA ARG A 160 2.13 10.36 9.50
C ARG A 160 1.12 11.32 10.11
N GLU A 161 1.28 12.62 9.87
CA GLU A 161 0.34 13.61 10.34
C GLU A 161 -1.06 13.35 9.79
N ASP A 162 -1.23 13.01 8.52
CA ASP A 162 -2.54 12.72 7.92
C ASP A 162 -3.18 11.45 8.51
N ILE A 163 -2.41 10.39 8.71
CA ILE A 163 -2.87 9.14 9.34
C ILE A 163 -3.43 9.41 10.74
N PHE A 164 -2.76 10.25 11.54
CA PHE A 164 -3.19 10.55 12.91
C PHE A 164 -4.15 11.74 13.03
N LYS A 165 -4.19 12.66 12.04
CA LYS A 165 -5.13 13.80 12.00
C LYS A 165 -6.49 13.43 11.47
N LYS A 166 -6.64 12.38 10.64
CA LYS A 166 -7.96 11.92 10.17
C LYS A 166 -8.87 11.70 11.39
N PRO A 167 -9.92 12.53 11.60
CA PRO A 167 -10.91 12.21 12.61
C PRO A 167 -11.60 10.97 12.10
N ARG A 168 -11.28 9.81 12.70
CA ARG A 168 -11.98 8.56 12.44
C ARG A 168 -13.45 8.87 12.61
N ALA A 169 -14.19 8.94 11.51
CA ALA A 169 -15.61 9.22 11.56
C ALA A 169 -16.23 8.10 12.38
N LYS A 170 -16.48 8.38 13.67
CA LYS A 170 -17.27 7.51 14.53
C LYS A 170 -18.66 7.53 13.92
N PHE A 171 -18.98 6.46 13.20
CA PHE A 171 -20.35 6.13 12.81
C PHE A 171 -20.95 5.27 13.92
#